data_AF-A0A9D5ZIG7-F1
#
_entry.id   AF-A0A9D5ZIG7-F1
#
_cell.length_a   1.000
_cell.length_b   1.000
_cell.length_c   1.000
_cell.angle_alpha   90.00
_cell.angle_beta   90.00
_cell.angle_gamma   90.00
#
_symmetry.space_group_name_H-M   'P 1'
#
loop_
_entity.id
_entity.type
_entity.pdbx_description
1 polymer ?
#
loop_
_entity_poly.entity_id
_entity_poly.type
_entity_poly.pdbx_seq_one_letter_code
_entity_poly.pdbx_strand_id
1 'polypeptide(L)'
;MTARTLLSGKTGGSPPVSDALRVNLRNTAVAQVDIDPRHAVLQRVVQEYSGISDALDLLLRELNHPFRNWPLILPELKGFAIKNCSLYLDHDLGPDAFDLFVDFFFQAAEDKEPQIR
;
A
#
# COMPACT_ATOMS: atom_id res chain seq x y z
N MET A 1 -61.53 -26.75 -14.26
CA MET A 1 -60.54 -27.40 -13.38
C MET A 1 -59.31 -26.50 -13.38
N THR A 2 -59.26 -25.55 -12.44
CA THR A 2 -58.38 -24.37 -12.49
C THR A 2 -57.20 -24.60 -11.55
N ALA A 3 -55.99 -24.75 -12.08
CA ALA A 3 -54.77 -24.89 -11.30
C ALA A 3 -54.35 -23.51 -10.75
N ARG A 4 -54.30 -23.41 -9.42
CA ARG A 4 -54.03 -22.20 -8.66
C ARG A 4 -52.77 -22.42 -7.81
N THR A 5 -51.70 -21.68 -8.12
CA THR A 5 -50.72 -21.06 -7.16
C THR A 5 -49.76 -22.06 -6.46
N LEU A 6 -48.44 -21.90 -6.31
CA LEU A 6 -47.60 -20.76 -5.91
C LEU A 6 -46.15 -20.91 -6.40
N LEU A 7 -45.61 -19.81 -6.93
CA LEU A 7 -44.18 -19.50 -6.95
C LEU A 7 -43.77 -19.10 -5.53
N SER A 8 -42.88 -19.85 -4.89
CA SER A 8 -42.18 -19.38 -3.69
C SER A 8 -40.87 -18.72 -4.11
N GLY A 9 -40.81 -17.41 -3.86
CA GLY A 9 -39.70 -16.53 -4.21
C GLY A 9 -38.40 -16.94 -3.55
N LYS A 10 -37.34 -16.96 -4.35
CA LYS A 10 -35.96 -17.03 -3.91
C LYS A 10 -35.58 -15.62 -3.43
N THR A 11 -35.64 -15.36 -2.13
CA THR A 11 -35.11 -14.12 -1.55
C THR A 11 -33.60 -14.12 -1.75
N GLY A 12 -33.10 -13.24 -2.61
CA GLY A 12 -31.69 -12.94 -2.77
C GLY A 12 -31.16 -12.26 -1.50
N GLY A 13 -30.75 -13.05 -0.51
CA GLY A 13 -29.93 -12.56 0.59
C GLY A 13 -28.50 -12.40 0.10
N SER A 14 -27.98 -11.17 0.12
CA SER A 14 -26.53 -10.94 -0.04
C SER A 14 -25.77 -11.80 0.98
N PRO A 15 -24.66 -12.46 0.62
CA PRO A 15 -23.94 -13.32 1.55
C PRO A 15 -23.56 -12.53 2.81
N PRO A 16 -23.60 -13.15 4.00
CA PRO A 16 -23.24 -12.49 5.24
C PRO A 16 -21.79 -12.00 5.17
N VAL A 17 -21.61 -10.68 5.17
CA VAL A 17 -20.30 -10.04 5.20
C VAL A 17 -19.77 -10.11 6.63
N SER A 18 -18.71 -10.89 6.84
CA SER A 18 -18.05 -10.94 8.15
C SER A 18 -17.44 -9.58 8.49
N ASP A 19 -17.29 -9.28 9.78
CA ASP A 19 -16.67 -8.02 10.20
C ASP A 19 -15.21 -7.93 9.70
N ALA A 20 -14.50 -9.06 9.62
CA ALA A 20 -13.18 -9.16 8.99
C ALA A 20 -13.22 -8.78 7.50
N LEU A 21 -14.21 -9.25 6.74
CA LEU A 21 -14.38 -8.89 5.33
C LEU A 21 -14.73 -7.40 5.18
N ARG A 22 -15.52 -6.84 6.10
CA ARG A 22 -15.87 -5.42 6.10
C ARG A 22 -14.67 -4.52 6.36
N VAL A 23 -13.74 -4.93 7.24
CA VAL A 23 -12.48 -4.23 7.49
C VAL A 23 -11.56 -4.31 6.26
N ASN A 24 -11.37 -5.51 5.69
CA ASN A 24 -10.57 -5.67 4.47
C ASN A 24 -11.09 -4.80 3.32
N LEU A 25 -12.41 -4.79 3.09
CA LEU A 25 -13.02 -3.97 2.05
C LEU A 25 -12.87 -2.47 2.33
N ARG A 26 -12.96 -2.01 3.59
CA ARG A 26 -12.72 -0.60 3.93
C ARG A 26 -11.26 -0.22 3.71
N ASN A 27 -10.34 -1.10 4.06
CA ASN A 27 -8.90 -0.86 3.90
C ASN A 27 -8.53 -0.84 2.41
N THR A 28 -9.11 -1.70 1.56
CA THR A 28 -8.81 -1.72 0.11
C THR A 28 -9.70 -0.78 -0.72
N ALA A 29 -10.76 -0.19 -0.15
CA ALA A 29 -11.65 0.75 -0.83
C ALA A 29 -11.10 2.18 -0.91
N VAL A 30 -9.85 2.43 -0.51
CA VAL A 30 -9.21 3.74 -0.66
C VAL A 30 -8.95 3.97 -2.16
N ALA A 31 -9.83 4.76 -2.78
CA ALA A 31 -9.84 4.99 -4.23
C ALA A 31 -8.63 5.80 -4.74
N GLN A 32 -7.99 6.60 -3.88
CA GLN A 32 -6.83 7.40 -4.24
C GLN A 32 -5.93 7.57 -3.03
N VAL A 33 -4.70 7.09 -3.15
CA VAL A 33 -3.60 7.42 -2.23
C VAL A 33 -2.78 8.53 -2.88
N ASP A 34 -2.79 9.71 -2.27
CA ASP A 34 -1.92 10.80 -2.67
C ASP A 34 -0.53 10.56 -2.08
N ILE A 35 0.48 10.52 -2.95
CA ILE A 35 1.89 10.39 -2.53
C ILE A 35 2.35 11.76 -2.03
N ASP A 36 2.90 11.80 -0.81
CA ASP A 36 3.49 13.04 -0.27
C ASP A 36 4.53 13.61 -1.26
N PRO A 37 4.44 14.90 -1.66
CA PRO A 37 5.41 15.55 -2.54
C PRO A 37 6.87 15.44 -2.10
N ARG A 38 7.13 15.25 -0.80
CA ARG A 38 8.47 15.00 -0.27
C ARG A 38 9.12 13.77 -0.90
N HIS A 39 8.33 12.77 -1.30
CA HIS A 39 8.83 11.54 -1.91
C HIS A 39 9.29 11.72 -3.37
N ALA A 40 9.02 12.87 -3.99
CA ALA A 40 9.50 13.17 -5.35
C ALA A 40 11.04 13.11 -5.45
N VAL A 41 11.75 13.32 -4.35
CA VAL A 41 13.22 13.15 -4.27
C VAL A 41 13.61 11.72 -4.66
N LEU A 42 12.90 10.71 -4.14
CA LEU A 42 13.16 9.31 -4.45
C LEU A 42 12.86 9.00 -5.92
N GLN A 43 11.73 9.50 -6.43
CA GLN A 43 11.30 9.29 -7.81
C GLN A 43 12.29 9.89 -8.82
N ARG A 44 12.82 11.08 -8.56
CA ARG A 44 13.80 11.74 -9.44
C ARG A 44 15.07 10.92 -9.64
N VAL A 45 15.56 10.25 -8.59
CA VAL A 45 16.79 9.43 -8.68
C VAL A 45 16.59 8.25 -9.62
N VAL A 46 15.39 7.67 -9.67
CA VAL A 46 15.11 6.44 -10.44
C VAL A 46 14.31 6.68 -11.72
N GLN A 47 14.00 7.94 -12.07
CA GLN A 47 13.09 8.30 -13.15
C GLN A 47 13.50 7.75 -14.53
N GLU A 48 14.81 7.59 -14.78
CA GLU A 48 15.35 7.06 -16.03
C GLU A 48 15.26 5.51 -16.12
N TYR A 49 14.86 4.86 -15.03
CA TYR A 49 14.79 3.40 -14.90
C TYR A 49 13.34 2.96 -14.69
N SER A 50 12.57 2.83 -15.78
CA SER A 50 11.13 2.56 -15.72
C SER A 50 10.73 1.44 -14.75
N GLY A 51 11.39 0.28 -14.81
CA GLY A 51 11.07 -0.83 -13.90
C GLY A 51 11.38 -0.58 -12.42
N ILE A 52 12.35 0.30 -12.12
CA ILE A 52 12.67 0.71 -10.73
C ILE A 52 11.69 1.81 -10.29
N SER A 53 11.38 2.74 -11.18
CA SER A 53 10.37 3.79 -10.96
C SER A 53 9.00 3.19 -10.66
N ASP A 54 8.55 2.22 -11.45
CA ASP A 54 7.26 1.55 -11.25
C ASP A 54 7.21 0.82 -9.90
N ALA A 55 8.31 0.15 -9.53
CA ALA A 55 8.42 -0.53 -8.24
C ALA A 55 8.42 0.47 -7.07
N LEU A 56 9.10 1.61 -7.23
CA LEU A 56 9.09 2.68 -6.24
C LEU A 56 7.69 3.27 -6.07
N ASP A 57 6.98 3.53 -7.17
CA ASP A 57 5.64 4.11 -7.13
C ASP A 57 4.64 3.19 -6.43
N LEU A 58 4.73 1.88 -6.66
CA LEU A 58 3.92 0.90 -5.92
C LEU A 58 4.24 0.96 -4.42
N LEU A 59 5.53 0.91 -4.06
CA LEU A 59 5.97 0.98 -2.67
C LEU A 59 5.53 2.28 -1.98
N LEU A 60 5.63 3.42 -2.65
CA LEU A 60 5.19 4.71 -2.14
C LEU A 60 3.67 4.76 -1.93
N ARG A 61 2.87 4.14 -2.82
CA ARG A 61 1.43 4.01 -2.60
C ARG A 61 1.10 3.23 -1.33
N GLU A 62 1.80 2.12 -1.09
CA GLU A 62 1.60 1.33 0.13
C GLU A 62 2.05 2.09 1.38
N LEU A 63 3.17 2.81 1.33
CA LEU A 63 3.66 3.64 2.44
C LEU A 63 2.71 4.78 2.81
N ASN A 64 2.09 5.43 1.81
CA ASN A 64 1.15 6.54 2.02
C ASN A 64 -0.28 6.04 2.29
N HIS A 65 -0.50 4.73 2.32
CA HIS A 65 -1.83 4.18 2.57
C HIS A 65 -2.25 4.41 4.04
N PRO A 66 -3.49 4.87 4.32
CA PRO A 66 -3.94 5.15 5.68
C PRO A 66 -3.97 3.90 6.57
N PHE A 67 -4.11 2.71 5.98
CA PHE A 67 -4.06 1.41 6.65
C PHE A 67 -2.85 0.57 6.19
N ARG A 68 -1.69 1.22 6.02
CA ARG A 68 -0.46 0.58 5.56
C ARG A 68 -0.12 -0.67 6.40
N ASN A 69 0.38 -1.71 5.74
CA ASN A 69 0.74 -2.98 6.37
C ASN A 69 2.26 -3.08 6.56
N TRP A 70 2.79 -2.64 7.71
CA TRP A 70 4.24 -2.66 7.96
C TRP A 70 4.91 -4.03 7.82
N PRO A 71 4.34 -5.16 8.31
CA PRO A 71 4.89 -6.49 8.05
C PRO A 71 5.11 -6.82 6.58
N LEU A 72 4.28 -6.30 5.68
CA LEU A 72 4.43 -6.43 4.23
C LEU A 72 5.43 -5.42 3.66
N ILE A 73 5.29 -4.15 4.06
CA ILE A 73 6.03 -3.01 3.50
C ILE A 73 7.51 -3.03 3.91
N LEU A 74 7.83 -3.35 5.18
CA LEU A 74 9.20 -3.26 5.69
C LEU A 74 10.20 -4.16 4.94
N PRO A 75 9.89 -5.45 4.67
CA PRO A 75 10.75 -6.29 3.84
C PRO A 75 10.97 -5.71 2.44
N GLU A 76 9.91 -5.19 1.80
CA GLU A 76 9.97 -4.62 0.46
C GLU A 76 10.78 -3.33 0.43
N LEU A 77 10.53 -2.41 1.37
CA LEU A 77 11.26 -1.17 1.54
C LEU A 77 12.77 -1.41 1.74
N LYS A 78 13.11 -2.32 2.66
CA LYS A 78 14.51 -2.70 2.89
C LYS A 78 15.14 -3.32 1.64
N GLY A 79 14.44 -4.23 0.98
CA GLY A 79 14.91 -4.87 -0.24
C GLY A 79 15.16 -3.85 -1.35
N PHE A 80 14.24 -2.91 -1.54
CA PHE A 80 14.33 -1.84 -2.51
C PHE A 80 15.53 -0.91 -2.22
N ALA A 81 15.66 -0.41 -0.99
CA ALA A 81 16.73 0.50 -0.60
C ALA A 81 18.11 -0.14 -0.79
N ILE A 82 18.30 -1.40 -0.37
CA ILE A 82 19.57 -2.10 -0.52
C ILE A 82 19.88 -2.39 -1.99
N LYS A 83 18.91 -2.92 -2.75
CA LYS A 83 19.11 -3.31 -4.15
C LYS A 83 19.48 -2.12 -5.03
N ASN A 84 18.89 -0.95 -4.77
CA ASN A 84 19.06 0.25 -5.58
C ASN A 84 20.02 1.26 -4.94
N CYS A 85 20.69 0.90 -3.84
CA CYS A 85 21.52 1.79 -3.02
C CYS A 85 22.56 2.58 -3.84
N SER A 86 23.22 1.94 -4.81
CA SER A 86 24.22 2.59 -5.66
C SER A 86 23.65 3.76 -6.48
N LEU A 87 22.42 3.63 -6.98
CA LEU A 87 21.77 4.72 -7.74
C LEU A 87 21.56 5.97 -6.88
N TYR A 88 21.25 5.78 -5.60
CA TYR A 88 21.09 6.88 -4.66
C TYR A 88 22.43 7.45 -4.20
N LEU A 89 23.44 6.60 -3.96
CA LEU A 89 24.77 7.05 -3.56
C LEU A 89 25.48 7.89 -4.64
N ASP A 90 25.25 7.56 -5.91
CA ASP A 90 25.88 8.24 -7.05
C ASP A 90 25.13 9.51 -7.49
N HIS A 91 23.98 9.82 -6.89
CA HIS A 91 23.12 10.93 -7.28
C HIS A 91 23.23 12.11 -6.29
N ASP A 92 23.15 13.35 -6.79
CA ASP A 92 23.25 14.56 -5.96
C ASP A 92 22.17 14.66 -4.86
N LEU A 93 21.01 14.08 -5.13
CA LEU A 93 19.88 13.95 -4.19
C LEU A 93 20.00 12.76 -3.23
N GLY A 94 21.09 12.00 -3.30
CA GLY A 94 21.33 10.82 -2.47
C GLY A 94 21.11 11.05 -0.97
N PRO A 95 21.72 12.10 -0.37
CA PRO A 95 21.52 12.40 1.05
C PRO A 95 20.04 12.59 1.42
N ASP A 96 19.32 13.44 0.69
CA ASP A 96 17.90 13.72 0.92
C ASP A 96 17.04 12.45 0.74
N ALA A 97 17.40 11.59 -0.21
CA ALA A 97 16.74 10.31 -0.43
C ALA A 97 16.96 9.34 0.74
N PHE A 98 18.18 9.25 1.27
CA PHE A 98 18.47 8.40 2.42
C PHE A 98 17.82 8.89 3.71
N ASP A 99 17.69 10.20 3.89
CA ASP A 99 16.91 10.76 5.00
C ASP A 99 15.46 10.28 4.95
N LEU A 100 14.83 10.25 3.76
CA LEU A 100 13.48 9.71 3.60
C LEU A 100 13.40 8.21 3.89
N PHE A 101 14.37 7.41 3.42
CA PHE A 101 14.41 5.98 3.74
C PHE A 101 14.48 5.76 5.26
N VAL A 102 15.35 6.50 5.94
CA VAL A 102 15.51 6.44 7.40
C VAL A 102 14.22 6.86 8.11
N ASP A 103 13.60 7.96 7.68
CA ASP A 103 12.31 8.43 8.19
C ASP A 103 11.23 7.33 8.11
N PHE A 104 11.14 6.60 7.00
CA PHE A 104 10.17 5.49 6.88
C PHE A 104 10.44 4.36 7.88
N PHE A 105 11.71 4.00 8.09
CA PHE A 105 12.05 2.96 9.08
C PHE A 105 11.72 3.40 10.51
N PHE A 106 11.94 4.68 10.85
CA PHE A 106 11.54 5.23 12.14
C PHE A 106 10.03 5.29 12.29
N GLN A 107 9.29 5.75 11.28
CA GLN A 107 7.82 5.72 11.27
C GLN A 107 7.30 4.31 11.56
N ALA A 108 7.86 3.29 10.92
CA ALA A 108 7.47 1.90 11.16
C ALA A 108 7.77 1.42 12.59
N ALA A 109 8.87 1.90 13.19
CA ALA A 109 9.24 1.56 14.57
C ALA A 109 8.36 2.27 15.61
N GLU A 110 7.90 3.49 15.30
CA GLU A 110 7.05 4.30 16.17
C GLU A 110 5.57 3.94 16.06
N ASP A 111 5.15 3.37 14.93
CA ASP A 111 3.76 3.03 14.67
C ASP A 111 3.29 1.92 15.63
N LYS A 112 2.32 2.29 16.49
CA LYS A 112 1.76 1.40 17.52
C LYS A 112 0.53 0.65 17.05
N GLU A 113 0.18 0.72 15.77
CA GLU A 113 -0.99 0.03 15.20
C GLU A 113 -1.02 -1.46 15.63
N PRO A 114 -2.17 -1.96 16.13
CA PRO A 114 -2.29 -3.34 16.55
C PRO A 114 -2.13 -4.23 15.32
N GLN A 115 -1.01 -4.96 15.26
CA GLN A 115 -0.82 -5.96 14.21
C GLN A 115 -1.95 -6.98 14.34
N ILE A 116 -2.90 -6.96 13.40
CA ILE A 116 -3.96 -7.96 13.33
C ILE A 116 -3.27 -9.30 13.07
N ARG A 117 -3.06 -10.06 14.14
CA ARG A 117 -2.60 -11.46 14.13
C ARG A 117 -3.76 -12.39 13.84
#